data_AF-A0A6V7HNL1-F1
#
_entry.id   AF-A0A6V7HNL1-F1
#
_cell.length_a   1.000
_cell.length_b   1.000
_cell.length_c   1.000
_cell.angle_alpha   90.00
_cell.angle_beta   90.00
_cell.angle_gamma   90.00
#
_symmetry.space_group_name_H-M   'P 1'
#
loop_
_entity.id
_entity.type
_entity.pdbx_description
1 polymer ?
#
loop_
_entity_poly.entity_id
_entity_poly.type
_entity_poly.pdbx_seq_one_letter_code
_entity_poly.pdbx_strand_id
1 'polypeptide(L)'
;LYEQQEGKDHVFPEERIRLLKELSQKEDVYERLAHCIAPSIYENEDIKKGILLQLFGGTKKTHVTSGRSHFRSEMNILLCGDPGTSKSQLLQFVFDLVPRSQYSSGK
;
A
#
# COMPACT_ATOMS: atom_id res chain seq x y z
N LEU A 1 10.16 -6.86 -16.90
CA LEU A 1 10.47 -5.46 -16.49
C LEU A 1 10.56 -5.23 -14.98
N TYR A 2 10.44 -6.26 -14.14
CA TYR A 2 11.16 -6.36 -12.87
C TYR A 2 11.48 -7.84 -12.63
N GLU A 3 12.71 -8.25 -12.92
CA GLU A 3 13.21 -9.52 -12.39
C GLU A 3 13.42 -9.30 -10.89
N GLN A 4 12.72 -10.08 -10.07
CA GLN A 4 12.93 -10.10 -8.62
C GLN A 4 14.32 -10.68 -8.34
N GLN A 5 15.32 -9.81 -8.22
CA GLN A 5 16.58 -10.16 -7.57
C GLN A 5 16.44 -9.76 -6.09
N GLU A 6 16.09 -10.74 -5.25
CA GLU A 6 16.11 -10.59 -3.79
C GLU A 6 17.47 -10.04 -3.32
N GLY A 7 17.45 -8.96 -2.54
CA GLY A 7 18.60 -8.53 -1.73
C GLY A 7 19.53 -7.46 -2.32
N LYS A 8 19.18 -6.78 -3.42
CA LYS A 8 19.88 -5.55 -3.83
C LYS A 8 19.15 -4.31 -3.33
N ASP A 9 19.86 -3.40 -2.68
CA ASP A 9 19.38 -2.06 -2.42
C ASP A 9 18.92 -1.43 -3.74
N HIS A 10 17.61 -1.24 -3.91
CA HIS A 10 17.04 -0.58 -5.07
C HIS A 10 17.28 0.93 -4.94
N VAL A 11 18.51 1.35 -5.22
CA VAL A 11 18.86 2.77 -5.27
C VAL A 11 18.22 3.37 -6.52
N PHE A 12 17.35 4.37 -6.34
CA PHE A 12 16.74 5.10 -7.44
C PHE A 12 17.74 6.10 -8.06
N PRO A 13 17.74 6.29 -9.39
CA PRO A 13 18.53 7.34 -10.02
C PRO A 13 18.01 8.73 -9.59
N GLU A 14 18.88 9.74 -9.65
CA GLU A 14 18.56 11.11 -9.20
C GLU A 14 17.32 11.70 -9.89
N GLU A 15 17.16 11.44 -11.19
CA GLU A 15 15.99 11.86 -11.95
C GLU A 15 14.68 11.33 -11.33
N ARG A 16 14.67 10.06 -10.93
CA ARG A 16 13.50 9.43 -10.32
C ARG A 16 13.23 9.98 -8.92
N ILE A 17 14.29 10.29 -8.15
CA ILE A 17 14.16 10.97 -6.86
C ILE A 17 13.54 12.36 -7.04
N ARG A 18 13.95 13.11 -8.07
CA ARG A 18 13.36 14.42 -8.39
C ARG A 18 11.87 14.32 -8.68
N LEU A 19 11.47 13.38 -9.53
CA LEU A 19 10.05 13.14 -9.85
C LEU A 19 9.23 12.77 -8.61
N LEU A 20 9.78 11.93 -7.72
CA LEU A 20 9.11 11.56 -6.47
C LEU A 20 8.93 12.77 -5.54
N LYS A 21 9.93 13.64 -5.44
CA LYS A 21 9.83 14.89 -4.66
C LYS A 21 8.81 15.85 -5.28
N GLU A 22 8.81 16.02 -6.59
CA GLU A 22 7.82 16.86 -7.28
C GLU A 22 6.40 16.34 -7.08
N LEU A 23 6.20 15.01 -7.13
CA LEU A 23 4.92 14.38 -6.83
C LEU A 23 4.49 14.62 -5.38
N SER A 24 5.41 14.53 -4.41
CA SER A 24 5.11 14.71 -2.99
C SER A 24 4.76 16.15 -2.61
N GLN A 25 5.08 17.14 -3.45
CA GLN A 25 4.72 18.54 -3.22
C GLN A 25 3.32 18.90 -3.74
N LYS A 26 2.64 17.99 -4.45
CA LYS A 26 1.29 18.27 -4.96
C LYS A 26 0.28 18.23 -3.82
N GLU A 27 -0.59 19.23 -3.74
CA GLU A 27 -1.67 19.29 -2.74
C GLU A 27 -2.63 18.10 -2.85
N ASP A 28 -2.84 17.60 -4.07
CA ASP A 28 -3.75 16.50 -4.39
C ASP A 28 -3.08 15.10 -4.32
N VAL A 29 -1.84 14.99 -3.84
CA VAL A 29 -1.05 13.75 -3.94
C VAL A 29 -1.75 12.56 -3.29
N TYR A 30 -2.42 12.77 -2.15
CA TYR A 30 -3.12 11.72 -1.42
C TYR A 30 -4.29 11.15 -2.24
N GLU A 31 -5.14 12.02 -2.75
CA GLU A 31 -6.29 11.65 -3.58
C GLU A 31 -5.83 11.03 -4.89
N ARG A 32 -4.83 11.65 -5.54
CA ARG A 32 -4.25 11.15 -6.79
C ARG A 32 -3.74 9.72 -6.66
N LEU A 33 -3.00 9.41 -5.59
CA LEU A 33 -2.50 8.06 -5.34
C LEU A 33 -3.63 7.08 -5.00
N ALA A 34 -4.63 7.51 -4.23
CA ALA A 34 -5.78 6.68 -3.91
C ALA A 34 -6.59 6.31 -5.16
N HIS A 35 -6.81 7.25 -6.08
CA HIS A 35 -7.50 7.00 -7.35
C HIS A 35 -6.72 6.07 -8.29
N CYS A 36 -5.38 6.04 -8.18
CA CYS A 36 -4.55 5.10 -8.95
C CYS A 36 -4.66 3.64 -8.45
N ILE A 37 -5.22 3.40 -7.25
CA ILE A 37 -5.47 2.05 -6.74
C ILE A 37 -6.75 1.49 -7.36
N ALA A 38 -6.64 0.33 -8.00
CA ALA A 38 -7.74 -0.37 -8.68
C ALA A 38 -8.58 0.59 -9.56
N PRO A 39 -7.99 1.19 -10.62
CA PRO A 39 -8.65 2.20 -11.43
C PRO A 39 -9.90 1.69 -12.16
N SER A 40 -10.03 0.37 -12.33
CA SER A 40 -11.22 -0.28 -12.90
C SER A 40 -12.42 -0.35 -11.96
N ILE A 41 -12.24 -0.09 -10.66
CA ILE A 41 -13.31 -0.08 -9.67
C ILE A 41 -13.71 1.37 -9.44
N TYR A 42 -14.95 1.71 -9.79
CA TYR A 42 -15.54 3.02 -9.48
C TYR A 42 -15.98 3.04 -8.01
N GLU A 43 -16.02 4.25 -7.41
CA GLU A 43 -16.35 4.49 -5.99
C GLU A 43 -15.36 3.84 -4.99
N ASN A 44 -15.78 3.72 -3.73
CA ASN A 44 -15.00 3.16 -2.62
C ASN A 44 -13.67 3.89 -2.33
N GLU A 45 -13.66 5.21 -2.46
CA GLU A 45 -12.46 6.04 -2.27
C GLU A 45 -11.82 5.85 -0.88
N ASP A 46 -12.63 5.77 0.17
CA ASP A 46 -12.15 5.57 1.54
C ASP A 46 -11.45 4.21 1.72
N ILE A 47 -11.94 3.18 1.03
CA ILE A 47 -11.31 1.85 1.05
C ILE A 47 -9.96 1.92 0.33
N LYS A 48 -9.90 2.58 -0.84
CA LYS A 48 -8.65 2.77 -1.60
C LYS A 48 -7.62 3.57 -0.81
N LYS A 49 -8.05 4.60 -0.10
CA LYS A 49 -7.23 5.38 0.84
C LYS A 49 -6.67 4.50 1.97
N GLY A 50 -7.50 3.66 2.58
CA GLY A 50 -7.05 2.71 3.59
C GLY A 50 -5.97 1.75 3.06
N ILE A 51 -6.18 1.20 1.86
CA ILE A 51 -5.20 0.33 1.21
C ILE A 51 -3.91 1.08 0.90
N LEU A 52 -3.99 2.33 0.44
CA LEU A 52 -2.82 3.18 0.19
C LEU A 52 -1.95 3.30 1.44
N LEU A 53 -2.57 3.57 2.59
CA LEU A 53 -1.87 3.64 3.88
C LEU A 53 -1.25 2.30 4.26
N GLN A 54 -1.93 1.18 3.96
CA GLN A 54 -1.37 -0.16 4.20
C GLN A 54 -0.16 -0.45 3.30
N LEU A 55 -0.19 0.00 2.04
CA LEU A 55 0.91 -0.17 1.07
C LEU A 55 2.15 0.63 1.45
N PHE A 56 1.99 1.87 1.94
CA PHE A 56 3.09 2.64 2.50
C PHE A 56 3.63 2.06 3.82
N GLY A 57 2.80 1.25 4.49
CA GLY A 57 3.15 0.59 5.72
C GLY A 57 3.09 1.52 6.94
N GLY A 58 3.17 0.91 8.11
CA GLY A 58 3.16 1.63 9.37
C GLY A 58 4.50 2.22 9.75
N THR A 59 4.51 3.44 10.30
CA THR A 59 5.73 4.07 10.82
C THR A 59 6.29 3.29 12.01
N LYS A 60 7.45 2.67 11.83
CA LYS A 60 8.16 1.97 12.91
C LYS A 60 8.64 2.97 13.96
N LYS A 61 8.01 2.96 15.13
CA LYS A 61 8.44 3.78 16.28
C LYS A 61 9.29 2.93 17.22
N THR A 62 10.56 3.28 17.33
CA THR A 62 11.47 2.63 18.28
C THR A 62 11.34 3.34 19.63
N HIS A 63 10.65 2.71 20.58
CA HIS A 63 10.53 3.22 21.94
C HIS A 63 11.74 2.78 22.76
N VAL A 64 12.76 3.63 22.82
CA VAL A 64 14.02 3.33 23.55
C VAL A 64 13.89 3.57 25.06
N THR A 65 12.84 4.27 25.52
CA THR A 65 12.77 4.83 26.88
C THR A 65 12.09 3.93 27.92
N SER A 66 11.32 2.91 27.53
CA SER A 66 10.40 2.22 28.45
C SER A 66 10.69 0.73 28.71
N GLY A 67 11.81 0.19 28.22
CA GLY A 67 12.16 -1.24 28.38
C GLY A 67 11.22 -2.24 27.68
N ARG A 68 10.09 -1.77 27.12
CA ARG A 68 9.20 -2.56 26.26
C ARG A 68 9.69 -2.50 24.83
N SER A 69 10.19 -3.63 24.37
CA SER A 69 10.72 -3.80 23.03
C SER A 69 9.56 -3.94 22.02
N HIS A 70 9.43 -2.93 21.15
CA HIS A 70 8.62 -2.89 19.93
C HIS A 70 7.08 -2.90 20.06
N PHE A 71 6.48 -1.73 19.77
CA PHE A 71 5.06 -1.64 19.44
C PHE A 71 4.84 -1.92 17.95
N ARG A 72 3.82 -2.73 17.64
CA ARG A 72 3.44 -3.05 16.25
C ARG A 72 2.92 -1.79 15.56
N SER A 73 3.59 -1.36 14.49
CA SER A 73 3.14 -0.26 13.64
C SER A 73 2.28 -0.73 12.46
N GLU A 74 2.28 -2.03 12.16
CA GLU A 74 1.60 -2.61 11.02
C GLU A 74 0.07 -2.47 11.11
N MET A 75 -0.54 -2.06 10.01
CA MET A 75 -1.99 -1.92 9.89
C MET A 75 -2.60 -3.19 9.29
N ASN A 76 -3.74 -3.64 9.84
CA ASN A 76 -4.52 -4.76 9.31
C ASN A 76 -5.90 -4.23 8.92
N ILE A 77 -6.31 -4.48 7.68
CA ILE A 77 -7.63 -4.09 7.17
C ILE A 77 -8.44 -5.38 6.91
N LEU A 78 -9.70 -5.37 7.36
CA LEU A 78 -10.71 -6.38 7.00
C LEU A 78 -11.80 -5.69 6.17
N LEU A 79 -12.12 -6.24 5.00
CA LEU A 79 -13.22 -5.77 4.16
C LEU A 79 -14.43 -6.68 4.36
N CYS A 80 -15.54 -6.13 4.86
CA CYS A 80 -16.79 -6.84 5.07
C CYS A 80 -17.93 -6.09 4.37
N GLY A 81 -18.86 -6.83 3.76
CA GLY A 81 -20.03 -6.26 3.07
C GLY A 81 -20.65 -7.24 2.08
N ASP A 82 -21.69 -6.81 1.39
CA ASP A 82 -22.52 -7.68 0.54
C ASP A 82 -21.77 -8.32 -0.64
N PRO A 83 -22.21 -9.48 -1.14
CA PRO A 83 -21.72 -10.01 -2.40
C PRO A 83 -21.87 -8.98 -3.53
N GLY A 84 -20.86 -8.85 -4.39
CA GLY A 84 -20.90 -7.91 -5.52
C GLY A 84 -20.27 -6.53 -5.28
N THR A 85 -19.81 -6.19 -4.06
CA THR A 85 -19.12 -4.90 -3.79
C THR A 85 -17.64 -4.87 -4.20
N SER A 86 -17.22 -5.68 -5.18
CA SER A 86 -15.86 -5.77 -5.71
C SER A 86 -14.70 -6.00 -4.72
N LYS A 87 -14.99 -6.44 -3.47
CA LYS A 87 -13.96 -6.75 -2.45
C LYS A 87 -12.87 -7.69 -2.95
N SER A 88 -13.26 -8.83 -3.54
CA SER A 88 -12.30 -9.82 -4.06
C SER A 88 -11.49 -9.27 -5.23
N GLN A 89 -12.09 -8.47 -6.11
CA GLN A 89 -11.39 -7.83 -7.22
C GLN A 89 -10.34 -6.83 -6.73
N LEU A 90 -10.66 -6.08 -5.69
CA LEU A 90 -9.76 -5.14 -5.06
C LEU A 90 -8.60 -5.85 -4.33
N LEU A 91 -8.87 -6.96 -3.64
CA LEU A 91 -7.81 -7.79 -3.05
C LEU A 91 -6.90 -8.43 -4.12
N GLN A 92 -7.47 -8.86 -5.24
CA GLN A 92 -6.70 -9.38 -6.38
C GLN A 92 -5.77 -8.32 -6.97
N PHE A 93 -6.25 -7.08 -7.13
CA PHE A 93 -5.41 -5.97 -7.60
C PHE A 93 -4.24 -5.71 -6.63
N VAL A 94 -4.50 -5.72 -5.32
CA VAL A 94 -3.44 -5.54 -4.31
C VAL A 94 -2.46 -6.71 -4.34
N PHE A 95 -2.94 -7.94 -4.56
CA PHE A 95 -2.09 -9.12 -4.71
C PHE A 95 -1.11 -8.96 -5.87
N ASP A 96 -1.57 -8.53 -7.04
CA ASP A 96 -0.71 -8.32 -8.22
C ASP A 96 0.28 -7.15 -8.03
N LEU A 97 -0.04 -6.19 -7.17
CA LEU A 97 0.79 -5.01 -6.91
C LEU A 97 1.92 -5.28 -5.89
N VAL A 98 1.67 -6.11 -4.87
CA VAL A 98 2.56 -6.24 -3.71
C VAL A 98 3.49 -7.46 -3.87
N PRO A 99 4.82 -7.30 -3.78
CA PRO A 99 5.78 -8.35 -4.13
C PRO A 99 5.79 -9.58 -3.19
N ARG A 100 5.19 -9.48 -1.99
CA ARG A 100 5.11 -10.56 -1.00
C ARG A 100 3.67 -10.81 -0.53
N SER A 101 2.70 -10.58 -1.41
CA SER A 101 1.30 -10.86 -1.14
C SER A 101 1.00 -12.35 -1.25
N GLN A 102 -0.04 -12.80 -0.54
CA GLN A 102 -0.62 -14.13 -0.69
C GLN A 102 -2.12 -13.95 -0.81
N TYR A 103 -2.72 -14.57 -1.83
CA TYR A 103 -4.15 -14.56 -2.05
C TYR A 103 -4.70 -15.98 -1.92
N SER A 104 -5.61 -16.17 -0.96
CA SER A 104 -6.27 -17.45 -0.71
C SER A 104 -7.76 -17.21 -0.51
N SER A 105 -8.60 -18.07 -1.10
CA SER A 105 -10.03 -18.09 -0.81
C SER A 105 -10.32 -19.16 0.23
N GLY A 106 -11.00 -18.78 1.32
CA GLY A 106 -11.64 -19.75 2.20
C GLY A 106 -12.76 -20.46 1.44
N LYS A 107 -12.83 -21.79 1.58
CA LYS A 107 -14.03 -22.57 1.26
C LYS A 107 -14.86 -22.71 2.53
#